data_AF-A0A7V8FXJ4-F1
#
_entry.id   AF-A0A7V8FXJ4-F1
#
_cell.length_a   1.000
_cell.length_b   1.000
_cell.length_c   1.000
_cell.angle_alpha   90.00
_cell.angle_beta   90.00
_cell.angle_gamma   90.00
#
_symmetry.space_group_name_H-M   'P 1'
#
loop_
_entity.id
_entity.type
_entity.pdbx_description
1 polymer ?
#
loop_
_entity_poly.entity_id
_entity_poly.type
_entity_poly.pdbx_seq_one_letter_code
_entity_poly.pdbx_strand_id
1 'polypeptide(L)'
;MQRLFDFDIPALSLSDALDRYTVITGRPTLYPSKLVEGRTASAVQGRYDIGAGLRLLLQGTGLGAEEVRDGVTELFVLKPAAAGAASSFASSLSQTATIAAPPSFDSYDALVQARVRDAFCASEATAPGSYRALLRFDIDDAGTVRRPRLMSGTGDARRDALLTAALDRLEIGRTPPPGLAQPFTLLILPRDQVAGRSCAAGEP
;
A
#
# COMPACT_ATOMS: atom_id res chain seq x y z
N MET A 1 20.15 -17.27 15.09
CA MET A 1 20.48 -18.51 14.37
C MET A 1 19.45 -18.68 13.25
N GLN A 2 19.84 -18.55 11.98
CA GLN A 2 18.93 -18.81 10.84
C GLN A 2 18.76 -20.31 10.69
N ARG A 3 17.52 -20.79 10.74
CA ARG A 3 17.19 -22.22 10.67
C ARG A 3 16.98 -22.56 9.20
N LEU A 4 17.80 -23.46 8.67
CA LEU A 4 17.71 -23.91 7.29
C LEU A 4 16.62 -24.97 7.16
N PHE A 5 15.79 -24.86 6.13
CA PHE A 5 14.72 -25.79 5.78
C PHE A 5 15.05 -26.44 4.45
N ASP A 6 14.72 -27.72 4.33
CA ASP A 6 14.85 -28.47 3.09
C ASP A 6 13.58 -28.22 2.25
N PHE A 7 13.75 -27.52 1.14
CA PHE A 7 12.66 -27.22 0.21
C PHE A 7 12.76 -28.18 -0.97
N ASP A 8 11.67 -28.88 -1.26
CA ASP A 8 11.46 -29.64 -2.50
C ASP A 8 10.08 -29.25 -3.07
N ILE A 9 10.03 -28.07 -3.69
CA ILE A 9 8.80 -27.51 -4.28
C ILE A 9 9.02 -27.38 -5.79
N PRO A 10 8.33 -28.19 -6.62
CA PRO A 10 8.43 -28.06 -8.08
C PRO A 10 7.78 -26.76 -8.59
N ALA A 11 7.99 -26.45 -9.87
CA ALA A 11 7.30 -25.32 -10.51
C ALA A 11 5.82 -25.66 -10.70
N LEU A 12 4.97 -25.05 -9.88
CA LEU A 12 3.53 -25.30 -9.84
C LEU A 12 2.77 -24.00 -9.59
N SER A 13 1.44 -24.05 -9.62
CA SER A 13 0.58 -22.89 -9.36
C SER A 13 0.98 -22.24 -8.03
N LEU A 14 1.08 -20.90 -8.03
CA LEU A 14 1.64 -20.17 -6.90
C LEU A 14 0.88 -20.46 -5.59
N SER A 15 -0.43 -20.67 -5.68
CA SER A 15 -1.28 -21.11 -4.57
C SER A 15 -0.82 -22.43 -3.94
N ASP A 16 -0.65 -23.49 -4.73
CA ASP A 16 -0.19 -24.80 -4.26
C ASP A 16 1.26 -24.75 -3.73
N ALA A 17 2.08 -23.87 -4.29
CA ALA A 17 3.48 -23.73 -3.91
C ALA A 17 3.59 -23.07 -2.53
N LEU A 18 2.74 -22.07 -2.27
CA LEU A 18 2.63 -21.42 -0.96
C LEU A 18 2.05 -22.36 0.09
N ASP A 19 1.07 -23.18 -0.25
CA ASP A 19 0.52 -24.21 0.65
C ASP A 19 1.62 -25.18 1.10
N ARG A 20 2.36 -25.78 0.14
CA ARG A 20 3.53 -26.62 0.40
C ARG A 20 4.58 -25.92 1.28
N TYR A 21 4.85 -24.65 1.00
CA TYR A 21 5.80 -23.85 1.76
C TYR A 21 5.36 -23.64 3.22
N THR A 22 4.06 -23.37 3.47
CA THR A 22 3.52 -23.25 4.83
C THR A 22 3.62 -24.56 5.61
N VAL A 23 3.43 -25.70 4.94
CA VAL A 23 3.58 -27.04 5.54
C VAL A 23 5.03 -27.31 5.95
N ILE A 24 6.01 -26.92 5.12
CA ILE A 24 7.44 -27.15 5.40
C ILE A 24 7.95 -26.22 6.51
N THR A 25 7.55 -24.96 6.48
CA THR A 25 8.09 -23.92 7.38
C THR A 25 7.27 -23.73 8.65
N GLY A 26 6.03 -24.23 8.68
CA GLY A 26 5.08 -24.03 9.76
C GLY A 26 4.61 -22.59 9.91
N ARG A 27 4.84 -21.73 8.90
CA ARG A 27 4.62 -20.29 9.01
C ARG A 27 3.52 -19.82 8.06
N PRO A 28 2.40 -19.26 8.56
CA PRO A 28 1.28 -18.87 7.71
C PRO A 28 1.66 -17.69 6.81
N THR A 29 1.30 -17.80 5.53
CA THR A 29 1.41 -16.74 4.53
C THR A 29 0.04 -16.12 4.29
N LEU A 30 -0.09 -14.81 4.49
CA LEU A 30 -1.29 -14.05 4.17
C LEU A 30 -1.14 -13.39 2.80
N TYR A 31 -2.10 -13.67 1.92
CA TYR A 31 -2.14 -13.08 0.59
C TYR A 31 -3.58 -12.99 0.07
N PRO A 32 -3.94 -11.92 -0.65
CA PRO A 32 -5.19 -11.87 -1.40
C PRO A 32 -5.11 -12.84 -2.60
N SER A 33 -6.16 -13.64 -2.79
CA SER A 33 -6.25 -14.68 -3.84
C SER A 33 -5.92 -14.15 -5.25
N LYS A 34 -6.29 -12.89 -5.53
CA LYS A 34 -6.03 -12.22 -6.80
C LYS A 34 -4.55 -12.04 -7.14
N LEU A 35 -3.65 -12.06 -6.15
CA LEU A 35 -2.20 -11.96 -6.41
C LEU A 35 -1.60 -13.29 -6.87
N VAL A 36 -2.22 -14.41 -6.50
CA VAL A 36 -1.71 -15.75 -6.82
C VAL A 36 -2.46 -16.41 -7.98
N GLU A 37 -3.66 -15.92 -8.31
CA GLU A 37 -4.46 -16.37 -9.44
C GLU A 37 -3.71 -16.23 -10.77
N GLY A 38 -3.58 -17.34 -11.50
CA GLY A 38 -2.91 -17.39 -12.80
C GLY A 38 -1.39 -17.24 -12.78
N ARG A 39 -0.74 -17.25 -11.60
CA ARG A 39 0.72 -17.20 -11.49
C ARG A 39 1.31 -18.57 -11.18
N THR A 40 2.49 -18.83 -11.70
CA THR A 40 3.25 -20.06 -11.48
C THR A 40 4.50 -19.72 -10.67
N ALA A 41 4.72 -20.44 -9.56
CA ALA A 41 5.91 -20.32 -8.76
C ALA A 41 7.12 -20.95 -9.46
N SER A 42 8.31 -20.44 -9.15
CA SER A 42 9.56 -21.07 -9.58
C SER A 42 9.84 -22.32 -8.74
N ALA A 43 10.49 -23.32 -9.33
CA ALA A 43 10.93 -24.49 -8.59
C ALA A 43 12.01 -24.09 -7.57
N VAL A 44 11.87 -24.55 -6.33
CA VAL A 44 12.84 -24.36 -5.26
C VAL A 44 13.23 -25.72 -4.72
N GLN A 45 14.50 -26.08 -4.91
CA GLN A 45 15.07 -27.33 -4.44
C GLN A 45 16.39 -27.05 -3.73
N GLY A 46 16.47 -27.46 -2.46
CA GLY A 46 17.68 -27.32 -1.64
C GLY A 46 17.42 -26.73 -0.26
N ARG A 47 18.51 -26.52 0.48
CA ARG A 47 18.46 -26.01 1.86
C ARG A 47 18.56 -24.50 1.87
N TYR A 48 17.48 -23.84 2.24
CA TYR A 48 17.42 -22.39 2.32
C TYR A 48 16.86 -21.93 3.67
N ASP A 49 17.19 -20.70 4.06
CA ASP A 49 16.46 -20.05 5.15
C ASP A 49 15.01 -19.80 4.71
N ILE A 50 14.09 -19.75 5.68
CA ILE A 50 12.66 -19.51 5.45
C ILE A 50 12.44 -18.32 4.49
N GLY A 51 13.05 -17.16 4.77
CA GLY A 51 12.88 -15.96 3.94
C GLY A 51 13.62 -16.03 2.60
N ALA A 52 14.69 -16.82 2.50
CA ALA A 52 15.39 -17.05 1.24
C ALA A 52 14.61 -17.99 0.31
N GLY A 53 14.07 -19.09 0.86
CA GLY A 53 13.24 -20.05 0.13
C GLY A 53 11.98 -19.38 -0.45
N LEU A 54 11.32 -18.50 0.32
CA LEU A 54 10.15 -17.78 -0.16
C LEU A 54 10.49 -16.81 -1.31
N ARG A 55 11.62 -16.10 -1.22
CA ARG A 55 12.05 -15.19 -2.30
C ARG A 55 12.37 -15.96 -3.58
N LEU A 56 12.99 -17.12 -3.47
CA LEU A 56 13.25 -18.00 -4.62
C LEU A 56 11.94 -18.54 -5.21
N LEU A 57 10.98 -18.90 -4.36
CA LEU A 57 9.66 -19.39 -4.79
C LEU A 57 8.88 -18.32 -5.57
N LEU A 58 8.96 -17.06 -5.11
CA LEU A 58 8.34 -15.90 -5.74
C LEU A 58 9.16 -15.33 -6.90
N GLN A 59 10.36 -15.84 -7.16
CA GLN A 59 11.19 -15.39 -8.26
C GLN A 59 10.47 -15.66 -9.60
N GLY A 60 10.45 -14.66 -10.49
CA GLY A 60 9.71 -14.74 -11.76
C GLY A 60 8.21 -14.45 -11.65
N THR A 61 7.64 -14.40 -10.43
CA THR A 61 6.22 -14.03 -10.24
C THR A 61 6.01 -12.53 -10.14
N GLY A 62 7.07 -11.73 -9.93
CA GLY A 62 6.96 -10.29 -9.66
C GLY A 62 6.35 -9.97 -8.29
N LEU A 63 6.34 -10.93 -7.37
CA LEU A 63 5.87 -10.74 -5.99
C LEU A 63 7.07 -10.79 -5.04
N GLY A 64 6.99 -10.00 -3.97
CA GLY A 64 7.90 -10.02 -2.84
C GLY A 64 7.16 -10.51 -1.61
N ALA A 65 7.89 -11.09 -0.67
CA ALA A 65 7.37 -11.42 0.64
C ALA A 65 7.96 -10.47 1.68
N GLU A 66 7.08 -9.86 2.48
CA GLU A 66 7.45 -9.06 3.63
C GLU A 66 7.15 -9.86 4.90
N GLU A 67 8.13 -9.94 5.79
CA GLU A 67 7.94 -10.56 7.10
C GLU A 67 7.34 -9.52 8.05
N VAL A 68 6.17 -9.85 8.60
CA VAL A 68 5.50 -9.05 9.61
C VAL A 68 5.60 -9.78 10.94
N ARG A 69 6.18 -9.12 11.95
CA ARG A 69 6.24 -9.63 13.32
C ARG A 69 5.39 -8.74 14.20
N ASP A 70 4.33 -9.29 14.74
CA ASP A 70 3.52 -8.64 15.78
C ASP A 70 3.60 -9.48 17.05
N GLY A 71 4.58 -9.17 17.91
CA GLY A 71 4.80 -9.76 19.23
C GLY A 71 4.93 -11.30 19.28
N VAL A 72 3.80 -11.99 19.15
CA VAL A 72 3.62 -13.44 19.30
C VAL A 72 3.44 -14.16 17.96
N THR A 73 3.13 -13.45 16.88
CA THR A 73 2.87 -14.04 15.56
C THR A 73 3.87 -13.54 14.52
N GLU A 74 4.59 -14.48 13.90
CA GLU A 74 5.46 -14.23 12.74
C GLU A 74 4.75 -14.74 11.49
N LEU A 75 4.42 -13.83 10.57
CA LEU A 75 3.68 -14.13 9.35
C LEU A 75 4.32 -13.46 8.14
N PHE A 76 4.07 -14.00 6.95
CA PHE A 76 4.53 -13.39 5.70
C PHE A 76 3.37 -12.81 4.93
N VAL A 77 3.51 -11.56 4.48
CA VAL A 77 2.56 -10.90 3.59
C VAL A 77 3.15 -10.81 2.20
N LEU A 78 2.47 -11.36 1.19
CA LEU A 78 2.86 -11.16 -0.21
C LEU A 78 2.45 -9.78 -0.69
N LYS A 79 3.39 -9.06 -1.29
CA LYS A 79 3.17 -7.75 -1.93
C LYS A 79 3.74 -7.80 -3.35
N PRO A 80 3.25 -6.99 -4.30
CA PRO A 80 3.93 -6.81 -5.58
C PRO A 80 5.37 -6.37 -5.31
N ALA A 81 6.35 -7.14 -5.79
CA ALA A 81 7.74 -6.71 -5.69
C ALA A 81 7.89 -5.49 -6.59
N ALA A 82 8.16 -4.32 -6.00
CA ALA A 82 8.75 -3.23 -6.75
C ALA A 82 9.99 -3.81 -7.42
N ALA A 83 9.97 -3.90 -8.75
CA ALA A 83 10.97 -4.59 -9.55
C ALA A 83 12.35 -4.02 -9.23
N GLY A 84 13.07 -4.71 -8.36
CA GLY A 84 14.36 -4.32 -7.85
C GLY A 84 15.23 -5.56 -7.84
N ALA A 85 16.18 -5.59 -8.77
CA ALA A 85 17.23 -6.58 -8.95
C ALA A 85 16.84 -7.88 -9.68
N ALA A 86 16.76 -7.78 -11.01
CA ALA A 86 17.53 -8.68 -11.85
C ALA A 86 18.06 -7.92 -13.08
N SER A 87 19.39 -7.86 -13.15
CA SER A 87 20.22 -7.50 -14.29
C SER A 87 20.45 -6.01 -14.58
N SER A 88 21.46 -5.48 -13.89
CA SER A 88 22.42 -4.51 -14.40
C SER A 88 22.77 -4.81 -15.87
N PHE A 89 22.32 -3.97 -16.80
CA PHE A 89 22.98 -3.62 -18.08
C PHE A 89 22.07 -2.64 -18.83
N ALA A 90 21.88 -1.44 -18.28
CA ALA A 90 21.51 -0.24 -19.03
C ALA A 90 21.53 0.98 -18.09
N SER A 91 22.72 1.35 -17.62
CA SER A 91 22.96 2.75 -17.27
C SER A 91 22.92 3.54 -18.58
N SER A 92 21.83 4.29 -18.76
CA SER A 92 21.61 5.41 -19.68
C SER A 92 20.29 5.19 -20.40
N LEU A 93 19.26 5.83 -19.87
CA LEU A 93 18.52 6.86 -20.59
C LEU A 93 17.46 7.41 -19.64
N SER A 94 17.69 8.64 -19.21
CA SER A 94 16.60 9.55 -18.91
C SER A 94 15.63 9.53 -20.09
N GLN A 95 14.45 8.95 -19.88
CA GLN A 95 13.25 9.29 -20.63
C GLN A 95 12.03 8.70 -19.93
N THR A 96 11.22 9.63 -19.40
CA THR A 96 9.76 9.63 -19.58
C THR A 96 9.19 8.35 -20.20
N ALA A 97 8.81 7.40 -19.36
CA ALA A 97 7.88 6.35 -19.72
C ALA A 97 6.85 6.24 -18.60
N THR A 98 5.86 7.13 -18.68
CA THR A 98 4.52 6.90 -18.13
C THR A 98 3.98 5.63 -18.77
N ILE A 99 4.33 4.46 -18.22
CA ILE A 99 3.57 3.25 -18.48
C ILE A 99 2.40 3.31 -17.51
N ALA A 100 1.28 3.82 -18.01
CA ALA A 100 0.00 3.75 -17.33
C ALA A 100 -0.36 2.26 -17.16
N ALA A 101 0.02 1.70 -16.02
CA ALA A 101 -0.71 0.56 -15.46
C ALA A 101 -2.20 0.95 -15.42
N PRO A 102 -3.14 0.02 -15.69
CA PRO A 102 -4.55 0.31 -15.51
C PRO A 102 -4.76 0.89 -14.10
N PRO A 103 -5.63 1.90 -13.90
CA PRO A 103 -5.87 2.46 -12.59
C PRO A 103 -6.36 1.35 -11.67
N SER A 104 -5.43 0.79 -10.91
CA SER A 104 -5.74 -0.13 -9.83
C SER A 104 -6.38 0.71 -8.73
N PHE A 105 -7.35 0.16 -8.01
CA PHE A 105 -7.99 0.86 -6.90
C PHE A 105 -6.93 1.45 -5.94
N ASP A 106 -5.85 0.70 -5.69
CA ASP A 106 -4.62 1.07 -4.96
C ASP A 106 -3.98 2.38 -5.44
N SER A 107 -3.88 2.56 -6.75
CA SER A 107 -3.29 3.78 -7.34
C SER A 107 -4.22 4.98 -7.24
N TYR A 108 -5.54 4.75 -7.17
CA TYR A 108 -6.52 5.82 -7.00
C TYR A 108 -6.61 6.26 -5.54
N ASP A 109 -6.58 5.35 -4.56
CA ASP A 109 -6.53 5.74 -3.15
C ASP A 109 -5.22 6.45 -2.80
N ALA A 110 -4.07 6.00 -3.33
CA ALA A 110 -2.81 6.69 -3.15
C ALA A 110 -2.84 8.12 -3.70
N LEU A 111 -3.51 8.33 -4.85
CA LEU A 111 -3.72 9.66 -5.43
C LEU A 111 -4.62 10.53 -4.53
N VAL A 112 -5.76 9.99 -4.09
CA VAL A 112 -6.69 10.71 -3.20
C VAL A 112 -5.99 11.10 -1.90
N GLN A 113 -5.27 10.15 -1.27
CA GLN A 113 -4.53 10.41 -0.04
C GLN A 113 -3.44 11.47 -0.24
N ALA A 114 -2.72 11.45 -1.36
CA ALA A 114 -1.73 12.47 -1.67
C ALA A 114 -2.34 13.86 -1.84
N ARG A 115 -3.48 13.97 -2.55
CA ARG A 115 -4.20 15.23 -2.78
C ARG A 115 -4.79 15.82 -1.51
N VAL A 116 -5.42 14.98 -0.69
CA VAL A 116 -5.95 15.39 0.61
C VAL A 116 -4.83 15.89 1.52
N ARG A 117 -3.70 15.16 1.55
CA ARG A 117 -2.52 15.59 2.34
C ARG A 117 -2.02 16.95 1.88
N ASP A 118 -1.82 17.14 0.58
CA ASP A 118 -1.35 18.40 0.01
C ASP A 118 -2.23 19.58 0.43
N ALA A 119 -3.56 19.42 0.30
CA ALA A 119 -4.53 20.43 0.71
C ALA A 119 -4.49 20.74 2.22
N PHE A 120 -4.31 19.74 3.08
CA PHE A 120 -4.21 19.97 4.53
C PHE A 120 -2.84 20.50 4.95
N CYS A 121 -1.77 20.18 4.22
CA CYS A 121 -0.43 20.69 4.46
C CYS A 121 -0.25 22.13 3.99
N ALA A 122 -1.13 22.66 3.13
CA ALA A 122 -1.11 24.05 2.68
C ALA A 122 -1.39 25.07 3.81
N SER A 123 -1.88 24.62 4.97
CA SER A 123 -2.09 25.48 6.14
C SER A 123 -1.62 24.78 7.42
N GLU A 124 -0.80 25.47 8.22
CA GLU A 124 -0.37 24.96 9.54
C GLU A 124 -1.56 24.68 10.47
N ALA A 125 -2.66 25.42 10.33
CA ALA A 125 -3.86 25.23 11.13
C ALA A 125 -4.51 23.86 10.89
N THR A 126 -4.39 23.33 9.67
CA THR A 126 -4.94 22.02 9.25
C THR A 126 -3.88 20.94 9.10
N ALA A 127 -2.59 21.26 9.24
CA ALA A 127 -1.52 20.30 9.05
C ALA A 127 -1.66 19.11 10.03
N PRO A 128 -1.68 17.85 9.53
CA PRO A 128 -1.75 16.67 10.40
C PRO A 128 -0.56 16.61 11.35
N GLY A 129 -0.82 16.40 12.64
CA GLY A 129 0.22 16.51 13.67
C GLY A 129 -0.21 16.06 15.04
N SER A 130 -1.08 16.84 15.67
CA SER A 130 -1.44 16.75 17.09
C SER A 130 -2.88 16.37 17.36
N TYR A 131 -3.67 16.11 16.32
CA TYR A 131 -5.10 15.90 16.44
C TYR A 131 -5.53 14.62 15.73
N ARG A 132 -6.67 14.08 16.18
CA ARG A 132 -7.39 13.00 15.53
C ARG A 132 -8.65 13.58 14.89
N ALA A 133 -8.93 13.18 13.66
CA ALA A 133 -10.16 13.55 12.99
C ALA A 133 -10.66 12.37 12.15
N LEU A 134 -11.97 12.20 12.09
CA LEU A 134 -12.58 11.25 11.18
C LEU A 134 -13.47 12.03 10.21
N LEU A 135 -13.15 11.97 8.92
CA LEU A 135 -13.87 12.66 7.86
C LEU A 135 -14.44 11.63 6.88
N ARG A 136 -15.61 11.94 6.34
CA ARG A 136 -16.25 11.14 5.30
C ARG A 136 -16.65 12.04 4.14
N PHE A 137 -16.36 11.62 2.91
CA PHE A 137 -16.70 12.38 1.72
C PHE A 137 -16.92 11.46 0.52
N ASP A 138 -17.62 11.99 -0.48
CA ASP A 138 -17.84 11.34 -1.78
C ASP A 138 -16.92 11.99 -2.82
N ILE A 139 -16.63 11.30 -3.92
CA ILE A 139 -15.94 11.86 -5.08
C ILE A 139 -16.85 11.67 -6.29
N ASP A 140 -17.19 12.78 -6.95
CA ASP A 140 -18.05 12.73 -8.13
C ASP A 140 -17.30 12.27 -9.40
N ASP A 141 -18.03 12.13 -10.50
CA ASP A 141 -17.48 11.69 -11.79
C ASP A 141 -16.47 12.69 -12.40
N ALA A 142 -16.44 13.94 -11.92
CA ALA A 142 -15.43 14.92 -12.29
C ALA A 142 -14.14 14.79 -11.45
N GLY A 143 -14.14 13.94 -10.41
CA GLY A 143 -13.04 13.84 -9.47
C GLY A 143 -13.04 14.97 -8.44
N THR A 144 -14.18 15.63 -8.21
CA THR A 144 -14.34 16.66 -7.18
C THR A 144 -14.90 16.04 -5.91
N VAL A 145 -14.38 16.48 -4.76
CA VAL A 145 -14.90 16.04 -3.46
C VAL A 145 -16.28 16.65 -3.21
N ARG A 146 -17.22 15.81 -2.77
CA ARG A 146 -18.60 16.19 -2.45
C ARG A 146 -18.97 15.76 -1.05
N ARG A 147 -19.85 16.55 -0.43
CA ARG A 147 -20.45 16.30 0.89
C ARG A 147 -19.40 15.98 1.97
N PRO A 148 -18.35 16.80 2.15
CA PRO A 148 -17.40 16.57 3.24
C PRO A 148 -18.13 16.67 4.58
N ARG A 149 -18.03 15.62 5.38
CA ARG A 149 -18.61 15.55 6.72
C ARG A 149 -17.58 15.14 7.74
N LEU A 150 -17.49 15.93 8.79
CA LEU A 150 -16.71 15.62 9.98
C LEU A 150 -17.53 14.67 10.87
N MET A 151 -17.05 13.44 11.04
CA MET A 151 -17.66 12.45 11.93
C MET A 151 -17.09 12.54 13.35
N SER A 152 -15.82 12.92 13.47
CA SER A 152 -15.20 13.27 14.74
C SER A 152 -14.27 14.45 14.52
N GLY A 153 -14.51 15.52 15.27
CA GLY A 153 -13.75 16.75 15.18
C GLY A 153 -12.42 16.69 15.92
N THR A 154 -11.60 17.70 15.65
CA THR A 154 -10.23 17.82 16.17
C THR A 154 -10.15 18.37 17.59
N GLY A 155 -11.30 18.76 18.15
CA GLY A 155 -11.39 19.52 19.41
C GLY A 155 -11.28 21.03 19.22
N ASP A 156 -11.06 21.51 18.00
CA ASP A 156 -11.00 22.94 17.65
C ASP A 156 -11.97 23.24 16.51
N ALA A 157 -13.01 24.04 16.79
CA ALA A 157 -14.05 24.36 15.82
C ALA A 157 -13.54 25.18 14.61
N ARG A 158 -12.50 26.01 14.79
CA ARG A 158 -11.90 26.73 13.65
C ARG A 158 -11.16 25.76 12.75
N ARG A 159 -10.38 24.84 13.33
CA ARG A 159 -9.68 23.79 12.56
C ARG A 159 -10.67 22.90 11.81
N ASP A 160 -11.75 22.49 12.48
CA ASP A 160 -12.81 21.65 11.90
C ASP A 160 -13.48 22.31 10.69
N ALA A 161 -13.76 23.61 10.78
CA ALA A 161 -14.29 24.40 9.66
C ALA A 161 -13.28 24.51 8.50
N LEU A 162 -11.99 24.72 8.81
CA LEU A 162 -10.94 24.80 7.80
C LEU A 162 -10.72 23.45 7.08
N LEU A 163 -10.75 22.33 7.82
CA LEU A 163 -10.64 20.99 7.22
C LEU A 163 -11.79 20.72 6.26
N THR A 164 -13.02 21.05 6.66
CA THR A 164 -14.20 20.87 5.82
C THR A 164 -14.14 21.76 4.58
N ALA A 165 -13.75 23.03 4.74
CA ALA A 165 -13.60 23.98 3.64
C ALA A 165 -12.42 23.68 2.69
N ALA A 166 -11.38 23.00 3.17
CA ALA A 166 -10.28 22.51 2.35
C ALA A 166 -10.72 21.31 1.50
N LEU A 167 -11.48 20.37 2.08
CA LEU A 167 -12.06 19.26 1.33
C LEU A 167 -13.09 19.69 0.30
N ASP A 168 -13.94 20.68 0.61
CA ASP A 168 -14.96 21.16 -0.32
C ASP A 168 -14.36 21.75 -1.62
N ARG A 169 -13.15 22.32 -1.52
CA ARG A 169 -12.40 22.87 -2.64
C ARG A 169 -11.41 21.87 -3.26
N LEU A 170 -11.39 20.62 -2.79
CA LEU A 170 -10.42 19.64 -3.24
C LEU A 170 -10.83 19.01 -4.57
N GLU A 171 -9.92 19.12 -5.54
CA GLU A 171 -10.02 18.45 -6.82
C GLU A 171 -8.94 17.36 -6.93
N ILE A 172 -9.36 16.12 -7.15
CA ILE A 172 -8.44 14.99 -7.32
C ILE A 172 -7.78 15.05 -8.70
N GLY A 173 -8.46 15.67 -9.68
CA GLY A 173 -8.00 15.80 -11.06
C GLY A 173 -8.11 14.51 -11.87
N ARG A 174 -8.78 13.49 -11.33
CA ARG A 174 -9.01 12.20 -11.98
C ARG A 174 -10.36 11.62 -11.57
N THR A 175 -11.14 11.18 -12.55
CA THR A 175 -12.42 10.48 -12.34
C THR A 175 -12.20 9.16 -11.59
N PRO A 176 -13.04 8.85 -10.58
CA PRO A 176 -12.97 7.57 -9.88
C PRO A 176 -13.22 6.40 -10.83
N PRO A 177 -12.45 5.29 -10.72
CA PRO A 177 -12.70 4.10 -11.50
C PRO A 177 -14.07 3.48 -11.15
N PRO A 178 -14.79 2.90 -12.12
CA PRO A 178 -16.07 2.26 -11.86
C PRO A 178 -15.92 1.10 -10.87
N GLY A 179 -16.85 1.00 -9.92
CA GLY A 179 -16.82 -0.02 -8.86
C GLY A 179 -15.99 0.33 -7.63
N LEU A 180 -15.47 1.57 -7.54
CA LEU A 180 -14.78 2.02 -6.34
C LEU A 180 -15.77 2.17 -5.17
N ALA A 181 -15.41 1.60 -4.01
CA ALA A 181 -16.24 1.65 -2.80
C ALA A 181 -16.29 3.07 -2.22
N GLN A 182 -17.44 3.73 -2.37
CA GLN A 182 -17.76 5.02 -1.77
C GLN A 182 -18.82 4.82 -0.66
N PRO A 183 -18.87 5.67 0.38
CA PRO A 183 -18.10 6.90 0.58
C PRO A 183 -16.69 6.67 1.13
N PHE A 184 -15.76 7.57 0.82
CA PHE A 184 -14.41 7.54 1.35
C PHE A 184 -14.41 7.94 2.83
N THR A 185 -13.69 7.17 3.64
CA THR A 185 -13.50 7.47 5.06
C THR A 185 -12.02 7.73 5.31
N LEU A 186 -11.71 8.94 5.77
CA LEU A 186 -10.37 9.40 6.09
C LEU A 186 -10.23 9.54 7.60
N LEU A 187 -9.27 8.80 8.15
CA LEU A 187 -8.87 8.94 9.55
C LEU A 187 -7.52 9.65 9.61
N ILE A 188 -7.50 10.82 10.25
CA ILE A 188 -6.28 11.53 10.61
C ILE A 188 -5.88 11.08 12.01
N LEU A 189 -4.64 10.62 12.15
CA LEU A 189 -4.08 10.21 13.43
C LEU A 189 -2.93 11.13 13.85
N PRO A 190 -2.70 11.27 15.16
CA PRO A 190 -1.52 11.93 15.68
C PRO A 190 -0.23 11.27 15.17
N ARG A 191 0.81 12.07 14.97
CA ARG A 191 2.10 11.57 14.44
C ARG A 191 2.79 10.56 15.37
N ASP A 192 2.50 10.59 16.66
CA ASP A 192 3.01 9.61 17.63
C ASP A 192 2.36 8.22 17.47
N GLN A 193 1.20 8.12 16.81
CA GLN A 193 0.45 6.87 16.66
C GLN A 193 0.61 6.21 15.30
N VAL A 194 1.00 6.94 14.26
CA VAL A 194 1.20 6.40 12.92
C VAL A 194 2.44 7.00 12.29
N ALA A 195 3.36 6.13 11.84
CA ALA A 195 4.46 6.49 10.95
C ALA A 195 3.90 6.84 9.56
N GLY A 196 3.38 8.06 9.43
CA GLY A 196 2.90 8.63 8.18
C GLY A 196 3.95 9.53 7.54
N ARG A 197 3.91 9.66 6.22
CA ARG A 197 4.62 10.76 5.52
C ARG A 197 4.09 12.08 6.07
N SER A 198 4.93 12.79 6.83
CA SER A 198 4.69 14.15 7.31
C SER A 198 4.41 15.09 6.14
N CYS A 199 3.75 16.21 6.41
CA CYS A 199 3.84 17.35 5.51
C CYS A 199 5.32 17.59 5.27
N ALA A 200 5.77 17.45 4.02
CA ALA A 200 7.08 17.96 3.66
C ALA A 200 7.02 19.45 4.00
N ALA A 201 7.87 19.89 4.93
CA ALA A 201 8.06 21.31 5.15
C ALA A 201 8.46 21.87 3.78
N GLY A 202 7.61 22.68 3.17
CA GLY A 202 7.95 23.35 1.94
C GLY A 202 9.24 24.11 2.16
N GLU A 203 10.28 23.79 1.39
CA GLU A 203 11.41 24.70 1.28
C GLU A 203 10.93 26.00 0.60
N PRO A 204 11.48 27.15 1.02
CA PRO A 204 10.95 28.49 0.74
C PRO A 204 11.05 28.91 -0.73
#